data_AF-A0A7C4ICQ9-F1
#
_entry.id   AF-A0A7C4ICQ9-F1
#
_cell.length_a   1.000
_cell.length_b   1.000
_cell.length_c   1.000
_cell.angle_alpha   90.00
_cell.angle_beta   90.00
_cell.angle_gamma   90.00
#
_symmetry.space_group_name_H-M   'P 1'
#
loop_
_entity.id
_entity.type
_entity.pdbx_description
1 polymer ?
#
loop_
_entity_poly.entity_id
_entity_poly.type
_entity_poly.pdbx_seq_one_letter_code
_entity_poly.pdbx_strand_id
1 'polypeptide(L)' 'MQLLTLGLNHQTAPLALRERVAFVPEEVSQTIARLRDRLAGRDAGRLTEAAIVSTC' A
#
# COMPACT_ATOMS: atom_id res chain seq x y z
N MET A 1 9.38 14.66 8.43
CA MET A 1 8.39 13.85 7.69
C MET A 1 9.00 12.49 7.46
N GLN A 2 8.37 11.40 7.94
CA GLN A 2 8.89 10.04 7.76
C GLN A 2 8.12 9.38 6.62
N LEU A 3 8.84 8.83 5.64
CA LEU A 3 8.27 8.07 4.55
C LEU A 3 8.62 6.60 4.76
N LEU A 4 7.60 5.75 4.75
CA LEU A 4 7.76 4.31 4.83
C LEU A 4 7.35 3.69 3.50
N THR A 5 8.16 2.76 3.00
CA THR A 5 7.81 1.90 1.88
C THR A 5 7.57 0.48 2.40
N LEU A 6 6.45 -0.12 1.99
CA LEU A 6 6.11 -1.51 2.27
C LEU A 6 5.61 -2.12 0.97
N GLY A 7 6.16 -3.27 0.58
CA GLY A 7 5.73 -3.93 -0.65
C GLY A 7 6.50 -5.20 -0.96
N LEU A 8 6.14 -5.79 -2.09
CA LEU A 8 6.83 -6.93 -2.70
C LEU A 8 7.47 -6.49 -4.00
N ASN A 9 8.62 -7.06 -4.34
CA ASN A 9 9.30 -6.79 -5.61
C ASN A 9 9.84 -8.10 -6.23
N HIS A 10 10.38 -8.00 -7.45
CA HIS A 10 10.89 -9.16 -8.18
C HIS A 10 12.15 -9.79 -7.56
N GLN A 11 12.83 -9.10 -6.64
CA GLN A 11 14.02 -9.60 -5.96
C GLN A 11 13.66 -10.50 -4.77
N THR A 12 12.50 -10.28 -4.14
CA THR A 12 12.11 -10.94 -2.89
C THR A 12 10.87 -11.81 -2.99
N ALA A 13 10.06 -11.67 -4.06
CA ALA A 13 8.81 -12.40 -4.24
C ALA A 13 8.63 -12.93 -5.68
N PRO A 14 8.28 -14.21 -5.86
CA PRO A 14 7.96 -14.75 -7.17
C PRO A 14 6.68 -14.11 -7.74
N LEU A 15 6.53 -14.14 -9.06
CA LEU A 15 5.37 -13.55 -9.76
C LEU A 15 4.04 -14.00 -9.18
N ALA A 16 3.88 -15.32 -8.94
CA ALA A 16 2.67 -15.90 -8.37
C ALA A 16 2.28 -15.33 -6.99
N LEU A 17 3.22 -14.77 -6.23
CA LEU A 17 2.93 -14.08 -4.97
C LEU A 17 2.54 -12.62 -5.21
N ARG A 18 3.21 -11.93 -6.15
CA ARG A 18 2.99 -10.52 -6.45
C ARG A 18 1.63 -10.27 -7.11
N GLU A 19 1.18 -11.18 -7.97
CA GLU A 19 -0.14 -11.11 -8.62
C GLU A 19 -1.30 -11.18 -7.62
N ARG A 20 -1.10 -11.77 -6.43
CA ARG A 20 -2.10 -11.84 -5.37
C ARG A 20 -2.35 -10.50 -4.67
N VAL A 21 -1.47 -9.53 -4.87
CA VAL A 21 -1.53 -8.20 -4.26
C VAL A 21 -1.47 -7.09 -5.31
N ALA A 22 -1.70 -7.44 -6.59
CA ALA A 22 -1.83 -6.47 -7.67
C ALA A 22 -3.16 -5.71 -7.52
N PHE A 23 -3.11 -4.39 -7.71
CA PHE A 23 -4.29 -3.54 -7.69
C PHE A 23 -4.77 -3.25 -9.11
N VAL A 24 -6.08 -3.37 -9.35
CA VAL A 24 -6.69 -2.75 -10.54
C VAL A 24 -6.92 -1.25 -10.29
N PRO A 25 -6.90 -0.39 -11.32
CA PRO A 25 -6.99 1.06 -11.15
C PRO A 25 -8.18 1.53 -10.32
N GLU A 26 -9.32 0.85 -10.44
CA GLU A 26 -10.58 1.19 -9.78
C GLU A 26 -10.52 0.99 -8.25
N GLU A 27 -9.63 0.11 -7.77
CA GLU A 27 -9.49 -0.22 -6.34
C GLU A 27 -8.55 0.74 -5.60
N VAL A 28 -7.68 1.46 -6.33
CA VAL A 28 -6.58 2.24 -5.74
C VAL A 28 -7.11 3.33 -4.80
N SER A 29 -8.03 4.15 -5.27
CA SER A 29 -8.59 5.28 -4.49
C SER A 29 -9.29 4.80 -3.22
N GLN A 30 -10.09 3.74 -3.33
CA GLN A 30 -10.81 3.17 -2.18
C GLN A 30 -9.83 2.54 -1.17
N THR A 31 -8.77 1.89 -1.65
CA THR A 31 -7.75 1.28 -0.79
C THR A 31 -6.97 2.33 -0.02
N ILE A 32 -6.57 3.42 -0.67
CA ILE A 32 -5.88 4.55 -0.02
C ILE A 32 -6.74 5.15 1.09
N ALA A 33 -8.04 5.36 0.84
CA ALA A 33 -8.97 5.87 1.86
C ALA A 33 -9.05 4.93 3.07
N ARG A 34 -9.26 3.63 2.82
CA ARG A 34 -9.32 2.60 3.87
C ARG A 34 -8.02 2.51 4.69
N LEU A 35 -6.86 2.64 4.03
CA LEU A 35 -5.56 2.58 4.69
C LEU A 35 -5.35 3.78 5.62
N ARG A 36 -5.73 4.99 5.18
CA ARG A 36 -5.70 6.20 6.01
C ARG A 36 -6.65 6.11 7.21
N ASP A 37 -7.87 5.61 7.00
CA ASP A 37 -8.86 5.46 8.07
C ASP A 37 -8.39 4.46 9.13
N ARG A 38 -7.84 3.31 8.71
CA ARG A 38 -7.33 2.27 9.62
C ARG A 38 -6.10 2.71 10.42
N LEU A 39 -5.28 3.58 9.84
CA LEU A 39 -4.04 4.07 10.46
C LEU A 39 -4.19 5.51 10.96
N ALA A 40 -5.42 5.94 11.24
CA ALA A 40 -5.71 7.26 11.82
C ALA A 40 -5.44 7.33 13.34
N GLY A 41 -5.13 6.21 13.99
CA GLY A 41 -4.89 6.09 15.44
C GLY A 41 -3.74 6.97 15.94
N ARG A 42 -3.87 7.49 17.16
CA ARG A 42 -2.94 8.47 17.74
C ARG A 42 -1.60 7.89 18.19
N ASP A 43 -1.55 6.58 18.47
CA ASP A 43 -0.43 5.97 19.19
C ASP A 43 0.73 5.55 18.28
N ALA A 44 0.52 5.46 16.95
CA ALA A 44 1.51 4.95 15.98
C ALA A 44 1.96 5.99 14.93
N GLY A 45 1.48 7.24 15.03
CA GLY A 45 1.67 8.26 14.00
C GLY A 45 0.53 8.24 12.99
N ARG A 46 -0.16 9.38 12.85
CA ARG A 46 -1.32 9.52 11.97
C ARG A 46 -0.87 9.46 10.50
N LEU A 47 -1.38 8.50 9.75
CA LEU A 47 -1.13 8.44 8.31
C LEU A 47 -1.96 9.50 7.57
N THR A 48 -1.31 10.57 7.12
CA THR A 48 -1.97 11.68 6.42
C THR A 48 -2.05 11.45 4.92
N GLU A 49 -1.04 10.80 4.34
CA GLU A 49 -0.86 10.58 2.91
C GLU A 49 -0.47 9.13 2.65
N ALA A 50 -0.90 8.59 1.52
CA ALA A 50 -0.52 7.27 1.06
C ALA A 50 -0.54 7.22 -0.48
N ALA A 51 0.33 6.41 -1.05
CA ALA A 51 0.38 6.12 -2.48
C ALA A 51 0.53 4.61 -2.68
N ILE A 52 -0.03 4.11 -3.78
CA ILE A 52 0.11 2.70 -4.21
C ILE A 52 0.84 2.71 -5.54
N VAL A 53 1.88 1.88 -5.65
CA VAL A 53 2.61 1.62 -6.90
C VAL A 53 2.47 0.12 -7.18
N SER A 54 1.66 -0.22 -8.18
CA SER A 54 1.39 -1.61 -8.59
C SER A 54 1.92 -1.82 -10.00
N THR A 55 2.94 -2.68 -10.15
CA THR A 55 3.62 -2.95 -11.43
C THR A 55 3.89 -4.45 -11.61
N CYS A 56 4.27 -4.83 -12.84
CA CYS A 56 4.67 -6.18 -13.22
C CYS A 56 5.97 -6.64 -12.55
#